data_AF-A0AAN9FUR0-F1
#
_entry.id   AF-A0AAN9FUR0-F1
#
_cell.length_a   1.000
_cell.length_b   1.000
_cell.length_c   1.000
_cell.angle_alpha   90.00
_cell.angle_beta   90.00
_cell.angle_gamma   90.00
#
_symmetry.space_group_name_H-M   'P 1'
#
loop_
_entity.id
_entity.type
_entity.pdbx_description
1 polymer ?
#
loop_
_entity_poly.entity_id
_entity_poly.type
_entity_poly.pdbx_seq_one_letter_code
_entity_poly.pdbx_strand_id
1 'polypeptide(L)'
;MGLPWYRVHTVVLNDPGRLLAVHIMHTALVAGWAGSMALYELAVFDPSDPVLDPMWRQGMFVIPFMTRLGITNSWGGWSITGGTVTNPGVACFGFGAFHLLLLLELCDGDGIVRADVPFRRAESKYSVEQVGVTVEFYGGELNGKM
;
A
#
# COMPACT_ATOMS: atom_id res chain seq x y z
N MET A 1 -16.60 27.96 -10.43
CA MET A 1 -15.91 28.53 -9.25
C MET A 1 -14.72 27.62 -8.95
N GLY A 2 -13.48 28.13 -8.88
CA GLY A 2 -12.32 27.29 -8.58
C GLY A 2 -12.45 26.65 -7.20
N LEU A 3 -12.16 25.35 -7.10
CA LEU A 3 -12.20 24.65 -5.82
C LEU A 3 -11.02 25.12 -4.93
N PRO A 4 -11.20 25.28 -3.61
CA PRO A 4 -10.10 25.55 -2.71
C PRO A 4 -9.12 24.37 -2.68
N TRP A 5 -7.82 24.65 -2.52
CA TRP A 5 -6.73 23.69 -2.72
C TRP A 5 -6.86 22.40 -1.89
N TYR A 6 -7.41 22.48 -0.67
CA TYR A 6 -7.62 21.30 0.20
C TYR A 6 -8.76 20.39 -0.27
N ARG A 7 -9.56 20.79 -1.26
CA ARG A 7 -10.62 19.98 -1.91
C ARG A 7 -10.26 19.55 -3.33
N VAL A 8 -9.04 19.82 -3.78
CA VAL A 8 -8.62 19.65 -5.18
C VAL A 8 -8.77 18.21 -5.70
N HIS A 9 -8.71 17.20 -4.83
CA HIS A 9 -8.91 15.80 -5.24
C HIS A 9 -10.30 15.50 -5.83
N THR A 10 -11.31 16.33 -5.54
CA THR A 10 -12.65 16.18 -6.16
C THR A 10 -12.63 16.43 -7.67
N VAL A 11 -11.63 17.15 -8.20
CA VAL A 11 -11.46 17.37 -9.65
C VAL A 11 -11.26 16.06 -10.41
N VAL A 12 -10.70 15.04 -9.75
CA VAL A 12 -10.37 13.76 -10.37
C VAL A 12 -11.63 12.91 -10.65
N LEU A 13 -12.78 13.25 -10.06
CA LEU A 13 -14.03 12.49 -10.25
C LEU A 13 -14.55 12.52 -11.69
N ASN A 14 -14.28 13.61 -12.42
CA ASN A 14 -14.68 13.75 -13.82
C ASN A 14 -13.59 13.31 -14.82
N ASP A 15 -12.44 12.84 -14.34
CA ASP A 15 -11.33 12.34 -15.14
C ASP A 15 -11.04 10.87 -14.77
N PRO A 16 -11.67 9.89 -15.47
CA PRO A 16 -11.58 8.48 -15.09
C PRO A 16 -10.15 7.94 -15.20
N GLY A 17 -9.33 8.49 -16.10
CA GLY A 17 -7.94 8.09 -16.25
C GLY A 17 -7.09 8.50 -15.04
N ARG A 18 -7.24 9.75 -14.59
CA ARG A 18 -6.58 10.21 -13.35
C ARG A 18 -7.13 9.52 -12.11
N LEU A 19 -8.43 9.21 -12.07
CA LEU A 19 -9.04 8.51 -10.95
C LEU A 19 -8.42 7.12 -10.76
N LEU A 20 -8.27 6.38 -11.86
CA LEU A 20 -7.61 5.08 -11.84
C LEU A 20 -6.12 5.21 -11.46
N ALA A 21 -5.41 6.18 -12.03
CA ALA A 21 -4.00 6.41 -11.72
C ALA A 21 -3.77 6.67 -10.22
N VAL A 22 -4.59 7.52 -9.60
CA VAL A 22 -4.50 7.81 -8.15
C VAL A 22 -4.74 6.56 -7.31
N HIS A 23 -5.72 5.73 -7.67
CA HIS A 23 -6.00 4.50 -6.93
C HIS A 23 -4.89 3.45 -7.07
N ILE A 24 -4.30 3.31 -8.26
CA ILE A 24 -3.16 2.43 -8.50
C ILE A 24 -1.96 2.91 -7.68
N MET A 25 -1.66 4.21 -7.70
CA MET A 25 -0.60 4.81 -6.89
C MET A 25 -0.83 4.62 -5.39
N HIS A 26 -2.06 4.83 -4.91
CA HIS A 26 -2.41 4.60 -3.51
C HIS A 26 -2.23 3.12 -3.13
N THR A 27 -2.66 2.19 -3.98
CA THR A 27 -2.52 0.75 -3.75
C THR A 27 -1.06 0.34 -3.70
N ALA A 28 -0.23 0.86 -4.61
CA ALA A 28 1.20 0.60 -4.62
C ALA A 28 1.92 1.23 -3.41
N LEU A 29 1.50 2.41 -2.95
CA LEU A 29 2.02 2.99 -1.72
C LEU A 29 1.72 2.11 -0.51
N VAL A 30 0.48 1.59 -0.39
CA VAL A 30 0.09 0.67 0.68
C VAL A 30 0.87 -0.65 0.59
N ALA A 31 1.02 -1.21 -0.61
CA ALA A 31 1.82 -2.42 -0.83
C ALA A 31 3.30 -2.19 -0.47
N GLY A 32 3.89 -1.09 -0.95
CA GLY A 32 5.26 -0.71 -0.64
C GLY A 32 5.50 -0.55 0.87
N TRP A 33 4.58 0.11 1.58
CA TRP A 33 4.62 0.22 3.03
C TRP A 33 4.58 -1.15 3.71
N ALA A 34 3.67 -2.03 3.31
CA ALA A 34 3.55 -3.37 3.87
C ALA A 34 4.83 -4.19 3.67
N GLY A 35 5.44 -4.11 2.49
CA GLY A 35 6.71 -4.77 2.18
C GLY A 35 7.89 -4.21 3.00
N SER A 36 8.03 -2.88 3.07
CA SER A 36 9.11 -2.25 3.84
C SER A 36 8.98 -2.49 5.34
N MET A 37 7.76 -2.45 5.88
CA MET A 37 7.51 -2.71 7.30
C MET A 37 7.74 -4.17 7.64
N ALA A 38 7.34 -5.10 6.76
CA ALA A 38 7.66 -6.52 6.95
C ALA A 38 9.18 -6.74 7.02
N LEU A 39 9.97 -6.15 6.11
CA LEU A 39 11.44 -6.28 6.16
C LEU A 39 12.06 -5.58 7.37
N TYR A 40 11.56 -4.40 7.74
CA TYR A 40 12.02 -3.68 8.91
C TYR A 40 11.78 -4.48 10.18
N GLU A 41 10.54 -4.95 10.40
CA GLU A 41 10.19 -5.78 11.54
C GLU A 41 11.03 -7.07 11.56
N LEU A 42 11.27 -7.70 10.42
CA LEU A 42 12.14 -8.88 10.32
C LEU A 42 13.58 -8.59 10.76
N ALA A 43 14.10 -7.40 10.48
CA ALA A 43 15.46 -7.02 10.82
C ALA A 43 15.65 -6.66 12.30
N VAL A 44 14.61 -6.17 12.97
CA VAL A 44 14.68 -5.73 14.38
C VAL A 44 14.06 -6.69 15.38
N PHE A 45 13.28 -7.67 14.92
CA PHE A 45 12.61 -8.65 15.78
C PHE A 45 13.61 -9.57 16.49
N ASP A 46 13.48 -9.68 17.81
CA ASP A 46 14.26 -10.59 18.65
C ASP A 46 13.40 -11.78 19.11
N PRO A 47 13.64 -13.00 18.60
CA PRO A 47 12.89 -14.19 19.01
C PRO A 47 13.39 -14.84 20.31
N SER A 48 14.41 -14.29 20.98
CA SER A 48 15.14 -15.00 22.06
C SER A 48 14.31 -15.26 23.31
N ASP A 49 13.40 -14.35 23.68
CA ASP A 49 12.53 -14.48 24.86
C ASP A 49 11.04 -14.34 24.50
N PRO A 50 10.41 -15.41 24.02
CA PRO A 50 9.00 -15.37 23.62
C PRO A 50 8.03 -15.28 24.80
N VAL A 51 8.49 -15.41 26.05
CA VAL A 51 7.64 -15.40 27.24
C VAL A 51 7.60 -14.01 27.87
N LEU A 52 8.76 -13.38 28.09
CA LEU A 52 8.86 -12.07 28.74
C LEU A 52 8.91 -10.93 27.73
N ASP A 53 9.39 -11.17 26.51
CA ASP A 53 9.40 -10.19 25.42
C ASP A 53 8.74 -10.71 24.12
N PRO A 54 7.43 -11.06 24.17
CA PRO A 54 6.71 -11.49 22.99
C PRO A 54 6.53 -10.36 21.96
N MET A 55 6.22 -10.72 20.72
CA MET A 55 6.06 -9.80 19.57
C MET A 55 5.23 -8.53 19.83
N TRP A 56 4.18 -8.61 20.65
CA TRP A 56 3.31 -7.47 20.97
C TRP A 56 3.95 -6.46 21.92
N ARG A 57 5.00 -6.84 22.68
CA ARG A 57 5.81 -5.92 23.49
C ARG A 57 6.89 -5.22 22.67
N GLN A 58 7.39 -5.87 21.62
CA GLN A 58 8.39 -5.31 20.71
C GLN A 58 7.80 -4.34 19.67
N GLY A 59 6.48 -4.13 19.68
CA GLY A 59 5.81 -3.21 18.75
C GLY A 59 5.72 -3.74 17.32
N MET A 60 5.73 -5.06 17.13
CA MET A 60 5.56 -5.68 15.82
C MET A 60 4.08 -5.61 15.40
N PHE A 61 3.81 -5.12 14.18
CA PHE A 61 2.45 -5.00 13.63
C PHE A 61 2.22 -5.93 12.45
N VAL A 62 3.15 -6.04 11.51
CA VAL A 62 2.99 -6.80 10.26
C VAL A 62 3.27 -8.29 10.46
N ILE A 63 4.32 -8.67 11.18
CA ILE A 63 4.68 -10.08 11.40
C ILE A 63 3.56 -10.87 12.12
N PRO A 64 2.83 -10.34 13.12
CA PRO A 64 1.70 -11.05 13.73
C PRO A 64 0.56 -11.39 12.75
N PHE A 65 0.32 -10.56 11.73
CA PHE A 65 -0.67 -10.90 10.69
C PHE A 65 -0.13 -11.96 9.73
N MET A 66 1.17 -11.91 9.41
CA MET A 66 1.83 -12.94 8.60
C MET A 66 1.78 -14.31 9.31
N THR A 67 2.09 -14.39 10.60
CA THR A 67 2.02 -15.64 11.37
C THR A 67 0.62 -16.23 11.43
N ARG A 68 -0.40 -15.38 11.55
CA ARG A 68 -1.79 -15.82 11.53
C ARG A 68 -2.18 -16.48 10.20
N LEU A 69 -1.54 -16.09 9.11
CA LEU A 69 -1.70 -16.71 7.78
C LEU A 69 -0.82 -17.97 7.60
N GLY A 70 -0.09 -18.40 8.65
CA GLY A 70 0.77 -19.58 8.61
C GLY A 70 2.22 -19.29 8.17
N ILE A 71 2.60 -18.01 8.07
CA ILE A 71 3.94 -17.59 7.67
C ILE A 71 4.84 -17.51 8.91
N THR A 72 5.67 -18.53 9.13
CA THR A 72 6.51 -18.62 10.35
C THR A 72 8.01 -18.70 10.07
N ASN A 73 8.41 -18.93 8.81
CA ASN A 73 9.79 -19.19 8.40
C ASN A 73 10.10 -18.57 7.03
N SER A 74 11.35 -18.19 6.78
CA SER A 74 11.82 -17.56 5.53
C SER A 74 12.86 -18.40 4.78
N TRP A 75 13.01 -18.16 3.47
CA TRP A 75 14.06 -18.79 2.65
C TRP A 75 15.49 -18.49 3.13
N GLY A 76 15.69 -17.35 3.80
CA GLY A 76 16.97 -16.94 4.38
C GLY A 76 17.30 -17.56 5.74
N GLY A 77 16.59 -18.61 6.15
CA GLY A 77 16.85 -19.32 7.41
C GLY A 77 16.28 -18.65 8.67
N TRP A 78 15.64 -17.49 8.53
CA TRP A 78 14.94 -16.82 9.64
C TRP A 78 13.66 -17.57 10.03
N SER A 79 13.41 -17.69 11.34
CA SER A 79 12.24 -18.30 11.96
C SER A 79 11.77 -17.48 13.15
N ILE A 80 10.45 -17.43 13.37
CA ILE A 80 9.85 -16.73 14.52
C ILE A 80 10.13 -17.42 15.85
N THR A 81 10.43 -18.72 15.82
CA THR A 81 10.77 -19.49 17.02
C THR A 81 12.28 -19.61 17.25
N GLY A 82 13.10 -18.91 16.47
CA GLY A 82 14.56 -18.95 16.59
C GLY A 82 15.20 -20.29 16.19
N GLY A 83 14.43 -21.24 15.65
CA GLY A 83 14.93 -22.54 15.21
C GLY A 83 15.62 -22.49 13.84
N THR A 84 16.60 -23.37 13.61
CA THR A 84 17.26 -23.54 12.31
C THR A 84 16.30 -24.17 11.31
N VAL A 85 15.96 -23.44 10.24
CA VAL A 85 14.98 -23.89 9.23
C VAL A 85 15.67 -24.72 8.14
N THR A 86 15.30 -25.99 8.01
CA THR A 86 15.85 -26.92 7.00
C THR A 86 15.01 -27.04 5.73
N ASN A 87 13.75 -26.57 5.75
CA ASN A 87 12.88 -26.51 4.56
C ASN A 87 12.00 -25.26 4.64
N PRO A 88 12.54 -24.08 4.27
CA PRO A 88 11.77 -22.86 4.30
C PRO A 88 10.75 -22.88 3.18
N GLY A 89 9.47 -23.03 3.51
CA GLY A 89 8.39 -22.75 2.57
C GLY A 89 8.47 -21.31 2.02
N VAL A 90 7.60 -21.00 1.06
CA VAL A 90 7.62 -19.80 0.18
C VAL A 90 7.61 -18.41 0.91
N ALA A 91 7.50 -18.32 2.23
CA ALA A 91 6.58 -17.34 2.78
C ALA A 91 7.13 -15.97 3.27
N CYS A 92 8.28 -15.80 3.94
CA CYS A 92 8.60 -14.45 4.49
C CYS A 92 9.38 -13.52 3.54
N PHE A 93 10.51 -13.98 2.98
CA PHE A 93 11.33 -13.14 2.08
C PHE A 93 10.60 -12.87 0.76
N GLY A 94 9.84 -13.86 0.28
CA GLY A 94 8.99 -13.73 -0.90
C GLY A 94 7.85 -12.72 -0.71
N PHE A 95 7.23 -12.65 0.47
CA PHE A 95 6.09 -11.74 0.71
C PHE A 95 6.53 -10.28 0.80
N GLY A 96 7.60 -9.98 1.55
CA GLY A 96 8.18 -8.63 1.63
C GLY A 96 8.71 -8.15 0.28
N ALA A 97 9.46 -9.01 -0.43
CA ALA A 97 9.98 -8.68 -1.76
C ALA A 97 8.86 -8.53 -2.81
N PHE A 98 7.82 -9.37 -2.77
CA PHE A 98 6.66 -9.27 -3.67
C PHE A 98 5.91 -7.95 -3.50
N HIS A 99 5.67 -7.53 -2.26
CA HIS A 99 5.01 -6.25 -1.96
C HIS A 99 5.86 -5.05 -2.39
N LEU A 100 7.19 -5.15 -2.36
CA LEU A 100 8.10 -4.13 -2.89
C LEU A 100 8.19 -4.15 -4.42
N LEU A 101 8.11 -5.33 -5.06
CA LEU A 101 8.08 -5.48 -6.51
C LEU A 101 6.82 -4.85 -7.10
N LEU A 102 5.67 -4.97 -6.41
CA LEU A 102 4.42 -4.29 -6.79
C LEU A 102 4.54 -2.77 -6.82
N LEU A 103 5.39 -2.17 -5.96
CA LEU A 103 5.70 -0.75 -6.01
C LEU A 103 6.61 -0.42 -7.20
N LEU A 104 7.59 -1.27 -7.50
CA LEU A 104 8.58 -1.06 -8.55
C LEU A 104 7.98 -1.20 -9.97
N GLU A 105 6.97 -2.04 -10.15
CA GLU A 105 6.27 -2.25 -11.43
C GLU A 105 5.56 -0.98 -11.94
N LEU A 106 5.41 0.05 -11.10
CA LEU A 106 4.88 1.36 -11.52
C LEU A 106 5.95 2.34 -12.00
N CYS A 107 7.23 1.95 -11.97
CA CYS A 107 8.33 2.71 -12.54
C CYS A 107 8.45 2.42 -14.04
N ASP A 108 8.64 3.49 -14.83
CA ASP A 108 9.08 3.38 -16.22
C ASP A 108 10.52 2.85 -16.30
N GLY A 109 11.02 2.54 -17.50
CA GLY A 109 12.40 2.02 -17.70
C GLY A 109 13.51 2.93 -17.16
N ASP A 110 13.21 4.22 -16.94
CA ASP A 110 14.10 5.20 -16.33
C ASP A 110 14.00 5.26 -14.78
N GLY A 111 13.22 4.38 -14.15
CA GLY A 111 13.00 4.38 -12.69
C GLY A 111 12.05 5.48 -12.19
N ILE A 112 11.35 6.18 -13.09
CA ILE A 112 10.41 7.24 -12.75
C ILE A 112 9.00 6.66 -12.64
N VAL A 113 8.33 6.89 -11.51
CA VAL A 113 6.92 6.51 -11.33
C VAL A 113 6.03 7.43 -12.17
N ARG A 114 5.35 6.89 -13.19
CA ARG A 114 4.49 7.64 -14.11
C ARG A 114 3.14 6.95 -14.32
N ALA A 115 2.34 6.87 -13.27
CA ALA A 115 1.03 6.22 -13.32
C ALA A 115 -0.01 6.93 -14.19
N ASP A 116 0.21 8.18 -14.61
CA ASP A 116 -0.71 8.95 -15.46
C ASP A 116 -0.52 8.67 -16.96
N VAL A 117 0.67 8.23 -17.38
CA VAL A 117 1.02 8.00 -18.80
C VAL A 117 0.14 6.94 -19.45
N PRO A 118 -0.14 5.78 -18.83
CA PRO A 118 -1.00 4.75 -19.43
C PRO A 118 -2.46 5.21 -19.59
N PHE A 119 -2.92 6.12 -18.72
CA PHE A 119 -4.32 6.51 -18.62
C PHE A 119 -4.60 7.94 -19.11
N ARG A 120 -3.61 8.59 -19.72
CA ARG A 120 -3.67 9.96 -20.27
C ARG A 120 -4.80 10.17 -21.29
N ARG A 121 -5.33 9.07 -21.85
CA ARG A 121 -6.39 9.05 -22.86
C ARG A 121 -7.56 8.11 -22.53
N ALA A 122 -7.80 7.78 -21.25
CA ALA A 122 -9.03 7.08 -20.91
C ALA A 122 -10.21 7.99 -21.27
N GLU A 123 -10.88 7.73 -22.39
CA GLU A 123 -11.96 8.57 -22.90
C GLU A 123 -13.03 8.77 -21.81
N SER A 124 -13.44 10.02 -21.59
CA SER A 124 -14.38 10.43 -20.54
C SER A 124 -15.82 9.98 -20.79
N LYS A 125 -16.04 8.94 -21.60
CA LYS A 125 -17.38 8.41 -21.96
C LYS A 125 -18.25 8.08 -20.74
N TYR A 126 -17.62 7.83 -19.59
CA TYR A 126 -18.28 7.56 -18.31
C TYR A 126 -17.98 8.61 -17.23
N SER A 127 -17.56 9.82 -17.61
CA SER A 127 -17.39 10.92 -16.66
C SER A 127 -18.74 11.32 -16.08
N VAL A 128 -18.78 11.62 -14.78
CA VAL A 128 -20.01 11.88 -14.00
C VAL A 128 -20.84 13.00 -14.67
N GLU A 129 -20.19 14.09 -15.05
CA GLU A 129 -20.82 15.21 -15.76
C GLU A 129 -21.29 14.83 -17.19
N GLN A 130 -20.55 13.98 -17.90
CA GLN A 130 -20.87 13.57 -19.27
C GLN A 130 -22.04 12.58 -19.35
N VAL A 131 -22.27 11.80 -18.27
CA VAL A 131 -23.41 10.89 -18.12
C VAL A 131 -24.67 11.64 -17.61
N GLY A 132 -24.58 12.95 -17.37
CA GLY A 132 -25.69 13.77 -16.90
C GLY A 132 -25.99 13.60 -15.40
N VAL A 133 -25.04 13.03 -14.64
CA VAL A 133 -25.16 12.90 -13.19
C VAL A 133 -24.61 14.18 -12.55
N THR A 134 -25.44 14.87 -11.78
CA THR A 134 -25.02 16.04 -11.00
C THR A 134 -24.71 15.61 -9.57
N VAL A 135 -23.46 15.82 -9.13
CA VAL A 135 -23.05 15.57 -7.75
C VAL A 135 -22.93 16.90 -7.00
N GLU A 136 -23.71 17.06 -5.94
CA GLU A 136 -23.58 18.20 -5.04
C GLU A 136 -22.72 17.80 -3.83
N PHE A 137 -21.62 18.51 -3.62
CA PHE A 137 -20.77 18.29 -2.45
C PHE A 137 -21.20 19.20 -1.31
N TYR A 138 -21.90 18.63 -0.33
CA TYR A 138 -22.16 19.29 0.94
C TYR A 138 -20.85 19.37 1.74
N GLY A 139 -20.35 20.58 1.96
CA GLY A 139 -19.31 20.78 2.95
C GLY A 139 -19.88 20.48 4.33
N GLY A 140 -19.13 19.78 5.18
CA GLY A 140 -19.50 19.59 6.59
C GLY A 140 -19.73 20.93 7.31
N GLU A 141 -19.99 20.89 8.61
CA GLU A 141 -20.45 22.04 9.43
C GLU A 141 -19.75 23.39 9.15
N LEU A 142 -18.46 23.37 8.78
CA LEU A 142 -17.68 24.57 8.51
C LEU A 142 -17.71 25.07 7.04
N ASN A 143 -18.12 24.26 6.05
CA ASN A 143 -18.23 24.56 4.61
C ASN A 143 -17.21 25.59 4.04
N GLY A 144 -15.93 25.50 4.43
CA GLY A 144 -14.87 26.41 3.95
C GLY A 144 -14.81 27.79 4.60
N LYS A 145 -15.53 28.02 5.70
CA LYS A 145 -15.31 29.17 6.60
C LYS A 145 -14.15 28.81 7.54
N MET A 146 -13.04 29.55 7.43
CA MET A 146 -12.05 29.67 8.51
C MET A 146 -12.57 30.65 9.55
#